data_AF-A0A9D9I1Z3-F1
#
_entry.id   AF-A0A9D9I1Z3-F1
#
_cell.length_a   1.000
_cell.length_b   1.000
_cell.length_c   1.000
_cell.angle_alpha   90.00
_cell.angle_beta   90.00
_cell.angle_gamma   90.00
#
_symmetry.space_group_name_H-M   'P 1'
#
loop_
_entity.id
_entity.type
_entity.pdbx_description
1 polymer ?
#
loop_
_entity_poly.entity_id
_entity_poly.type
_entity_poly.pdbx_seq_one_letter_code
_entity_poly.pdbx_strand_id
1 'polypeptide(L)'
;MKSKTSFLLSVMSVAGLLWSVSCTKSPIDNGEDPLTPPEDSLSTPGDTTAIPLSLNLGDSAIWLLRNESSVLSCQTTPEDTLVELSWSIDDESVAKVDQNGNVTALSPGKAVVRVSCGDVYAECKVTVFIGDKKPQNAYVGDYYLSDGSILSQSSSTAEIASMPVIGIVFCTDASRMGEAEKEALKLKGVEQPNGLVMSARQAPEPLRWYFIESDFDFSLNEEEIGMPNIIVYGDPYETYRMANNDLNGYRYYQSIKELRKDELAAGYYQVFSWVDEFETLVPSPEISTGWYLPSNGQWFDIIRGLAKGNVEESNLVKEGEEDFYWMNLGPLSSNMNDILSPLSSENKSEFIGSGMMFWTSSVASPSETRFISLDDNGFVCCYRYYKMEYMNVLCVLGF
;
A
#
# COMPACT_ATOMS: atom_id res chain seq x y z
N MET A 1 46.18 -33.41 10.57
CA MET A 1 46.17 -33.80 9.14
C MET A 1 45.36 -32.77 8.36
N LYS A 2 45.90 -32.34 7.22
CA LYS A 2 45.43 -31.26 6.31
C LYS A 2 43.97 -31.49 5.85
N SER A 3 43.14 -30.47 5.63
CA SER A 3 43.14 -29.65 4.41
C SER A 3 42.26 -28.39 4.56
N LYS A 4 42.77 -27.26 4.05
CA LYS A 4 42.07 -25.98 3.83
C LYS A 4 41.83 -25.84 2.33
N THR A 5 40.71 -25.22 1.93
CA THR A 5 40.63 -24.54 0.63
C THR A 5 39.81 -23.25 0.77
N SER A 6 40.45 -22.14 0.44
CA SER A 6 39.92 -20.78 0.33
C SER A 6 40.09 -20.35 -1.13
N PHE A 7 39.11 -19.63 -1.68
CA PHE A 7 39.21 -19.00 -2.99
C PHE A 7 39.19 -17.48 -2.81
N LEU A 8 40.24 -16.82 -3.30
CA LEU A 8 40.44 -15.38 -3.41
C LEU A 8 40.75 -15.12 -4.89
N LEU A 9 39.96 -14.27 -5.56
CA LEU A 9 40.24 -13.81 -6.92
C LEU A 9 41.02 -12.49 -6.84
N SER A 10 42.15 -12.43 -7.53
CA SER A 10 43.06 -11.28 -7.60
C SER A 10 42.98 -10.62 -8.98
N VAL A 11 43.04 -9.29 -8.96
CA VAL A 11 43.08 -8.37 -10.11
C VAL A 11 44.53 -8.27 -10.62
N MET A 12 44.74 -8.30 -11.95
CA MET A 12 46.03 -7.97 -12.56
C MET A 12 45.87 -6.89 -13.65
N SER A 13 46.58 -5.78 -13.44
CA SER A 13 46.92 -4.75 -14.43
C SER A 13 48.00 -5.23 -15.39
N VAL A 14 47.98 -4.72 -16.63
CA VAL A 14 49.10 -4.80 -17.58
C VAL A 14 49.37 -3.40 -18.14
N ALA A 15 50.64 -2.99 -18.10
CA ALA A 15 51.16 -1.73 -18.66
C ALA A 15 52.46 -1.99 -19.44
N GLY A 16 52.73 -1.15 -20.45
CA GLY A 16 53.97 -1.08 -21.26
C GLY A 16 53.78 -1.59 -22.70
N LEU A 17 54.24 -0.96 -23.78
CA LEU A 17 55.46 -0.17 -23.98
C LEU A 17 55.32 0.83 -25.15
N LEU A 18 56.05 1.93 -25.06
CA LEU A 18 56.30 2.98 -26.06
C LEU A 18 57.26 2.52 -27.17
N TRP A 19 57.08 3.03 -28.40
CA TRP A 19 58.17 3.24 -29.36
C TRP A 19 58.04 4.62 -30.02
N SER A 20 59.12 5.41 -29.96
CA SER A 20 59.34 6.67 -30.66
C SER A 20 60.31 6.45 -31.81
N VAL A 21 60.07 7.03 -32.99
CA VAL A 21 61.12 7.31 -33.98
C VAL A 21 60.86 8.66 -34.64
N SER A 22 61.94 9.44 -34.78
CA SER A 22 61.99 10.83 -35.23
C SER A 22 62.55 10.95 -36.66
N CYS A 23 61.99 11.90 -37.41
CA CYS A 23 62.54 12.79 -38.45
C CYS A 23 63.49 12.28 -39.56
N THR A 24 63.19 12.66 -40.82
CA THR A 24 64.11 13.42 -41.73
C THR A 24 63.39 13.88 -43.01
N LYS A 25 63.94 14.92 -43.65
CA LYS A 25 63.37 15.81 -44.69
C LYS A 25 63.97 15.49 -46.09
N SER A 26 63.13 15.38 -47.14
CA SER A 26 63.22 15.72 -48.61
C SER A 26 64.49 15.35 -49.45
N PRO A 27 64.57 15.43 -50.83
CA PRO A 27 63.67 16.08 -51.83
C PRO A 27 63.50 15.44 -53.28
N ILE A 28 62.59 16.04 -54.10
CA ILE A 28 62.49 16.23 -55.60
C ILE A 28 62.31 15.03 -56.59
N ASP A 29 61.24 15.02 -57.42
CA ASP A 29 61.21 15.42 -58.86
C ASP A 29 59.79 15.33 -59.51
N ASN A 30 59.62 16.03 -60.64
CA ASN A 30 58.49 16.73 -61.26
C ASN A 30 57.43 15.92 -62.04
N GLY A 31 56.25 16.54 -62.27
CA GLY A 31 55.38 16.21 -63.43
C GLY A 31 53.92 16.70 -63.37
N GLU A 32 53.69 17.92 -63.86
CA GLU A 32 52.51 18.47 -64.60
C GLU A 32 51.04 18.39 -64.06
N ASP A 33 50.42 19.58 -63.99
CA ASP A 33 48.98 19.92 -63.86
C ASP A 33 48.33 19.99 -65.27
N PRO A 34 47.01 20.21 -65.53
CA PRO A 34 45.83 20.32 -64.64
C PRO A 34 44.56 19.61 -65.20
N LEU A 35 43.43 19.68 -64.47
CA LEU A 35 42.07 20.00 -64.98
C LEU A 35 40.99 19.66 -63.92
N THR A 36 40.36 20.69 -63.36
CA THR A 36 39.13 20.60 -62.57
C THR A 36 37.88 20.63 -63.48
N PRO A 37 36.91 19.73 -63.26
CA PRO A 37 35.50 19.95 -63.60
C PRO A 37 34.61 19.95 -62.33
N PRO A 38 33.34 20.37 -62.42
CA PRO A 38 32.76 21.41 -61.57
C PRO A 38 32.17 20.90 -60.26
N GLU A 39 31.94 21.84 -59.34
CA GLU A 39 31.11 21.68 -58.13
C GLU A 39 29.75 21.05 -58.49
N ASP A 40 29.60 19.78 -58.17
CA ASP A 40 28.30 19.13 -58.13
C ASP A 40 27.63 19.60 -56.84
N SER A 41 26.50 20.30 -57.01
CA SER A 41 25.65 20.76 -55.94
C SER A 41 25.29 19.60 -55.01
N LEU A 42 25.76 19.65 -53.77
CA LEU A 42 25.19 18.84 -52.70
C LEU A 42 23.70 19.20 -52.60
N SER A 43 22.84 18.29 -53.06
CA SER A 43 21.49 18.20 -52.54
C SER A 43 21.59 18.06 -51.02
N THR A 44 21.02 19.02 -50.29
CA THR A 44 20.75 18.90 -48.85
C THR A 44 20.13 17.53 -48.55
N PRO A 45 20.64 16.75 -47.59
CA PRO A 45 19.89 15.59 -47.11
C PRO A 45 18.56 16.12 -46.57
N GLY A 46 17.46 15.61 -47.11
CA GLY A 46 16.14 15.89 -46.57
C GLY A 46 16.13 15.52 -45.10
N ASP A 47 15.68 16.47 -44.29
CA ASP A 47 15.30 16.31 -42.90
C ASP A 47 14.12 15.33 -42.84
N THR A 48 14.40 14.03 -42.93
CA THR A 48 13.42 12.99 -42.61
C THR A 48 13.48 12.78 -41.12
N THR A 49 12.58 13.45 -40.40
CA THR A 49 12.24 13.14 -39.01
C THR A 49 11.98 11.63 -38.90
N ALA A 50 12.86 10.92 -38.20
CA ALA A 50 12.78 9.48 -38.04
C ALA A 50 11.66 9.15 -37.05
N ILE A 51 10.55 8.55 -37.50
CA ILE A 51 9.47 8.14 -36.59
C ILE A 51 9.95 6.91 -35.79
N PRO A 52 9.94 6.97 -34.45
CA PRO A 52 10.36 5.84 -33.61
C PRO A 52 9.33 4.71 -33.69
N LEU A 53 9.76 3.48 -33.48
CA LEU A 53 8.89 2.31 -33.45
C LEU A 53 8.01 2.27 -32.19
N SER A 54 8.55 2.72 -31.05
CA SER A 54 7.83 2.78 -29.77
C SER A 54 8.35 3.91 -28.89
N LEU A 55 7.47 4.40 -28.01
CA LEU A 55 7.76 5.37 -26.95
C LEU A 55 7.55 4.71 -25.58
N ASN A 56 8.36 5.05 -24.58
CA ASN A 56 8.24 4.54 -23.21
C ASN A 56 8.54 5.66 -22.20
N LEU A 57 7.60 5.92 -21.27
CA LEU A 57 7.72 6.98 -20.26
C LEU A 57 8.43 6.56 -18.97
N GLY A 58 8.81 5.29 -18.84
CA GLY A 58 9.30 4.70 -17.59
C GLY A 58 8.16 4.48 -16.60
N ASP A 59 7.61 5.57 -16.07
CA ASP A 59 6.51 5.55 -15.11
C ASP A 59 5.14 5.59 -15.81
N SER A 60 4.31 4.57 -15.59
CA SER A 60 2.92 4.56 -16.10
C SER A 60 1.96 5.41 -15.27
N ALA A 61 2.38 5.82 -14.06
CA ALA A 61 1.60 6.67 -13.17
C ALA A 61 2.52 7.52 -12.27
N ILE A 62 2.11 8.76 -12.00
CA ILE A 62 2.74 9.66 -11.03
C ILE A 62 1.70 10.23 -10.07
N TRP A 63 2.13 10.46 -8.83
CA TRP A 63 1.29 11.02 -7.76
C TRP A 63 1.92 12.30 -7.20
N LEU A 64 1.17 13.39 -7.25
CA LEU A 64 1.64 14.73 -6.91
C LEU A 64 0.74 15.36 -5.85
N LEU A 65 1.34 16.15 -4.95
CA LEU A 65 0.57 17.12 -4.17
C LEU A 65 0.32 18.36 -5.04
N ARG A 66 -0.68 19.16 -4.65
CA ARG A 66 -0.95 20.44 -5.32
C ARG A 66 0.33 21.30 -5.36
N ASN A 67 0.59 21.92 -6.51
CA ASN A 67 1.78 22.73 -6.82
C ASN A 67 3.10 21.97 -6.92
N GLU A 68 3.14 20.65 -6.73
CA GLU A 68 4.34 19.87 -7.07
C GLU A 68 4.51 19.79 -8.60
N SER A 69 5.73 19.46 -9.02
CA SER A 69 6.02 19.15 -10.41
C SER A 69 6.90 17.92 -10.52
N SER A 70 6.77 17.20 -11.63
CA SER A 70 7.59 16.04 -11.98
C SER A 70 7.89 16.07 -13.47
N VAL A 71 9.07 15.61 -13.86
CA VAL A 71 9.48 15.56 -15.27
C VAL A 71 9.34 14.13 -15.78
N LEU A 72 8.55 13.94 -16.82
CA LEU A 72 8.42 12.66 -17.52
C LEU A 72 9.51 12.52 -18.58
N SER A 73 10.32 11.47 -18.49
CA SER A 73 11.33 11.14 -19.51
C SER A 73 10.77 10.14 -20.53
N CYS A 74 10.88 10.44 -21.82
CA CYS A 74 10.45 9.53 -22.88
C CYS A 74 11.66 8.87 -23.56
N GLN A 75 11.75 7.54 -23.48
CA GLN A 75 12.69 6.72 -24.24
C GLN A 75 12.08 6.32 -25.59
N THR A 76 12.91 6.28 -26.64
CA THR A 76 12.51 5.90 -27.99
C THR A 76 13.19 4.59 -28.42
N THR A 77 12.57 3.84 -29.34
CA THR A 77 13.18 2.66 -29.96
C THR A 77 13.16 2.81 -31.48
N PRO A 78 14.30 2.75 -32.19
CA PRO A 78 15.67 2.66 -31.67
C PRO A 78 16.05 3.84 -30.76
N GLU A 79 16.97 3.61 -29.82
CA GLU A 79 17.44 4.65 -28.89
C GLU A 79 18.07 5.83 -29.63
N ASP A 80 18.07 7.01 -29.00
CA ASP A 80 18.69 8.24 -29.48
C ASP A 80 18.21 8.75 -30.85
N THR A 81 16.99 8.38 -31.26
CA THR A 81 16.34 9.08 -32.38
C THR A 81 16.08 10.54 -32.02
N LEU A 82 16.65 11.47 -32.78
CA LEU A 82 16.29 12.89 -32.75
C LEU A 82 14.86 13.02 -33.27
N VAL A 83 13.89 13.02 -32.35
CA VAL A 83 12.47 13.11 -32.64
C VAL A 83 11.86 14.33 -31.99
N GLU A 84 10.94 14.97 -32.72
CA GLU A 84 10.06 15.97 -32.15
C GLU A 84 8.93 15.24 -31.42
N LEU A 85 8.89 15.39 -30.10
CA LEU A 85 7.85 14.82 -29.24
C LEU A 85 6.75 15.87 -29.01
N SER A 86 5.49 15.44 -29.13
CA SER A 86 4.33 16.25 -28.78
C SER A 86 3.76 15.77 -27.46
N TRP A 87 3.64 16.68 -26.49
CA TRP A 87 3.05 16.41 -25.19
C TRP A 87 1.65 17.04 -25.11
N SER A 88 0.72 16.30 -24.51
CA SER A 88 -0.64 16.76 -24.27
C SER A 88 -1.16 16.18 -22.95
N ILE A 89 -2.17 16.82 -22.37
CA ILE A 89 -2.89 16.32 -21.21
C ILE A 89 -4.39 16.43 -21.48
N ASP A 90 -5.16 15.46 -21.00
CA ASP A 90 -6.61 15.42 -21.21
C ASP A 90 -7.40 16.41 -20.33
N ASP A 91 -6.87 16.76 -19.14
CA ASP A 91 -7.46 17.72 -18.22
C ASP A 91 -6.44 18.73 -17.67
N GLU A 92 -6.37 19.89 -18.34
CA GLU A 92 -5.52 21.02 -17.93
C GLU A 92 -5.96 21.72 -16.63
N SER A 93 -7.13 21.38 -16.08
CA SER A 93 -7.59 21.93 -14.79
C SER A 93 -6.96 21.18 -13.60
N VAL A 94 -6.57 19.92 -13.81
CA VAL A 94 -5.91 19.05 -12.82
C VAL A 94 -4.40 19.26 -12.84
N ALA A 95 -3.77 19.21 -14.01
CA ALA A 95 -2.33 19.39 -14.16
C ALA A 95 -1.99 20.01 -15.54
N LYS A 96 -0.77 20.48 -15.73
CA LYS A 96 -0.26 20.94 -17.02
C LYS A 96 1.02 20.23 -17.38
N VAL A 97 1.24 19.95 -18.66
CA VAL A 97 2.51 19.44 -19.18
C VAL A 97 3.10 20.45 -20.16
N ASP A 98 4.40 20.75 -20.04
CA ASP A 98 5.09 21.59 -21.01
C ASP A 98 5.73 20.77 -22.15
N GLN A 99 6.32 21.46 -23.13
CA GLN A 99 6.97 20.84 -24.30
C GLN A 99 8.15 19.91 -23.95
N ASN A 100 8.68 20.00 -22.73
CA ASN A 100 9.79 19.18 -22.24
C ASN A 100 9.31 18.02 -21.36
N GLY A 101 8.00 17.80 -21.25
CA GLY A 101 7.43 16.76 -20.39
C GLY A 101 7.42 17.11 -18.90
N ASN A 102 7.60 18.39 -18.53
CA ASN A 102 7.46 18.82 -17.14
C ASN A 102 5.97 18.98 -16.79
N VAL A 103 5.50 18.15 -15.86
CA VAL A 103 4.12 18.11 -15.38
C VAL A 103 4.01 18.90 -14.08
N THR A 104 3.13 19.90 -14.03
CA THR A 104 2.83 20.70 -12.83
C THR A 104 1.40 20.44 -12.36
N ALA A 105 1.25 20.04 -11.09
CA ALA A 105 -0.04 19.78 -10.47
C ALA A 105 -0.76 21.09 -10.09
N LEU A 106 -2.05 21.19 -10.40
CA LEU A 106 -2.86 22.39 -10.18
C LEU A 106 -3.98 22.16 -9.16
N SER A 107 -4.81 21.15 -9.39
CA SER A 107 -5.96 20.85 -8.55
C SER A 107 -6.12 19.35 -8.35
N PRO A 108 -6.66 18.92 -7.19
CA PRO A 108 -6.91 17.50 -6.95
C PRO A 108 -7.76 16.86 -8.03
N GLY A 109 -7.38 15.66 -8.46
CA GLY A 109 -8.04 14.96 -9.56
C GLY A 109 -7.12 13.99 -10.28
N LYS A 110 -7.65 13.36 -11.34
CA LYS A 110 -6.91 12.46 -12.22
C LYS A 110 -6.85 13.06 -13.62
N ALA A 111 -5.69 12.97 -14.27
CA ALA A 111 -5.47 13.34 -15.66
C ALA A 111 -4.54 12.31 -16.33
N VAL A 112 -4.46 12.33 -17.65
CA VAL A 112 -3.58 11.48 -18.45
C VAL A 112 -2.72 12.36 -19.34
N VAL A 113 -1.41 12.27 -19.13
CA VAL A 113 -0.42 12.88 -20.01
C VAL A 113 -0.11 11.91 -21.13
N ARG A 114 -0.16 12.40 -22.38
CA ARG A 114 0.19 11.65 -23.58
C ARG A 114 1.39 12.31 -24.26
N VAL A 115 2.41 11.51 -24.55
CA VAL A 115 3.51 11.86 -25.46
C VAL A 115 3.31 11.14 -26.79
N SER A 116 3.52 11.82 -27.92
CA SER A 116 3.42 11.22 -29.25
C SER A 116 4.52 11.67 -30.21
N CYS A 117 4.80 10.82 -31.19
CA CYS A 117 5.66 11.10 -32.34
C CYS A 117 5.06 10.39 -33.56
N GLY A 118 4.46 11.15 -34.49
CA GLY A 118 3.66 10.58 -35.57
C GLY A 118 2.46 9.80 -35.02
N ASP A 119 2.32 8.54 -35.44
CA ASP A 119 1.23 7.65 -35.02
C ASP A 119 1.54 6.86 -33.72
N VAL A 120 2.74 7.00 -33.18
CA VAL A 120 3.18 6.28 -31.97
C VAL A 120 3.01 7.17 -30.74
N TYR A 121 2.47 6.61 -29.66
CA TYR A 121 2.25 7.34 -28.41
C TYR A 121 2.51 6.48 -27.16
N ALA A 122 2.74 7.16 -26.03
CA ALA A 122 2.76 6.57 -24.69
C ALA A 122 1.98 7.47 -23.72
N GLU A 123 1.47 6.89 -22.64
CA GLU A 123 0.62 7.58 -21.67
C GLU A 123 1.10 7.38 -20.23
N CYS A 124 0.93 8.41 -19.41
CA CYS A 124 1.17 8.38 -17.98
C CYS A 124 -0.05 8.94 -17.25
N LYS A 125 -0.57 8.20 -16.27
CA LYS A 125 -1.63 8.66 -15.38
C LYS A 125 -1.05 9.65 -14.37
N VAL A 126 -1.73 10.77 -14.16
CA VAL A 126 -1.38 11.77 -13.15
C VAL A 126 -2.49 11.81 -12.12
N THR A 127 -2.16 11.59 -10.86
CA THR A 127 -3.08 11.82 -9.74
C THR A 127 -2.56 12.98 -8.91
N VAL A 128 -3.36 14.03 -8.79
CA VAL A 128 -3.10 15.13 -7.87
C VAL A 128 -3.92 14.89 -6.61
N PHE A 129 -3.23 14.74 -5.49
CA PHE A 129 -3.83 14.45 -4.20
C PHE A 129 -4.49 15.68 -3.56
N ILE A 130 -5.55 15.44 -2.79
CA ILE A 130 -6.24 16.47 -2.01
C ILE A 130 -5.58 16.73 -0.64
N GLY A 131 -4.92 15.71 -0.06
CA GLY A 131 -4.24 15.81 1.22
C GLY A 131 -2.99 16.69 1.20
N ASP A 132 -2.38 16.86 2.37
CA ASP A 132 -1.17 17.67 2.57
C ASP A 132 0.12 16.85 2.56
N LYS A 133 -0.01 15.51 2.58
CA LYS A 133 1.10 14.56 2.59
C LYS A 133 0.86 13.43 1.61
N LYS A 134 1.95 12.95 1.02
CA LYS A 134 1.96 11.67 0.29
C LYS A 134 1.91 10.49 1.27
N PRO A 135 1.41 9.32 0.85
CA PRO A 135 1.35 8.11 1.66
C PRO A 135 2.64 7.77 2.40
N GLN A 136 3.79 7.94 1.74
CA GLN A 136 5.12 7.60 2.26
C GLN A 136 5.52 8.43 3.48
N ASN A 137 4.85 9.55 3.72
CA ASN A 137 5.13 10.48 4.81
C ASN A 137 4.07 10.43 5.93
N ALA A 138 3.27 9.36 5.98
CA ALA A 138 2.24 9.18 6.99
C ALA A 138 2.84 9.02 8.40
N TYR A 139 2.09 9.48 9.41
CA TYR A 139 2.34 9.20 10.82
C TYR A 139 1.10 8.56 11.45
N VAL A 140 1.31 7.76 12.51
CA VAL A 140 0.21 7.23 13.31
C VAL A 140 -0.65 8.37 13.85
N GLY A 141 -1.97 8.27 13.64
CA GLY A 141 -2.98 9.28 13.98
C GLY A 141 -3.34 10.21 12.83
N ASP A 142 -2.58 10.23 11.72
CA ASP A 142 -2.96 11.00 10.54
C ASP A 142 -4.23 10.44 9.88
N TYR A 143 -4.96 11.31 9.18
CA TYR A 143 -6.19 10.98 8.50
C TYR A 143 -5.91 10.47 7.09
N TYR A 144 -6.46 9.32 6.75
CA TYR A 144 -6.35 8.70 5.43
C TYR A 144 -7.56 9.08 4.57
N LEU A 145 -7.29 9.65 3.39
CA LEU A 145 -8.32 10.20 2.51
C LEU A 145 -8.72 9.21 1.40
N SER A 146 -9.91 9.39 0.84
CA SER A 146 -10.48 8.53 -0.21
C SER A 146 -9.66 8.45 -1.51
N ASP A 147 -8.75 9.39 -1.76
CA ASP A 147 -7.82 9.34 -2.91
C ASP A 147 -6.48 8.66 -2.56
N GLY A 148 -6.31 8.23 -1.31
CA GLY A 148 -5.11 7.59 -0.77
C GLY A 148 -4.08 8.56 -0.20
N SER A 149 -4.32 9.88 -0.29
CA SER A 149 -3.46 10.87 0.33
C SER A 149 -3.67 10.95 1.85
N ILE A 150 -2.75 11.66 2.50
CA ILE A 150 -2.73 11.82 3.95
C ILE A 150 -3.06 13.28 4.27
N LEU A 151 -3.86 13.48 5.32
CA LEU A 151 -4.05 14.76 5.98
C LEU A 151 -3.47 14.68 7.39
N SER A 152 -2.60 15.63 7.74
CA SER A 152 -1.96 15.67 9.06
C SER A 152 -2.96 15.71 10.21
N GLN A 153 -2.70 14.96 11.28
CA GLN A 153 -3.47 15.04 12.52
C GLN A 153 -3.40 16.42 13.21
N SER A 154 -2.42 17.25 12.81
CA SER A 154 -2.27 18.63 13.29
C SER A 154 -3.14 19.65 12.55
N SER A 155 -3.86 19.23 11.49
CA SER A 155 -4.76 20.11 10.74
C SER A 155 -5.93 20.57 11.60
N SER A 156 -6.56 21.68 11.21
CA SER A 156 -7.67 22.22 12.01
C SER A 156 -8.89 21.29 11.95
N THR A 157 -9.69 21.25 13.02
CA THR A 157 -10.93 20.45 13.06
C THR A 157 -11.85 20.76 11.87
N ALA A 158 -11.96 22.03 11.47
CA ALA A 158 -12.79 22.45 10.34
C ALA A 158 -12.26 21.95 9.00
N GLU A 159 -10.94 21.89 8.83
CA GLU A 159 -10.30 21.33 7.64
C GLU A 159 -10.52 19.82 7.56
N ILE A 160 -10.24 19.09 8.66
CA ILE A 160 -10.44 17.64 8.73
C ILE A 160 -11.91 17.29 8.45
N ALA A 161 -12.85 18.02 9.04
CA ALA A 161 -14.29 17.82 8.83
C ALA A 161 -14.74 18.05 7.38
N SER A 162 -13.98 18.83 6.60
CA SER A 162 -14.29 19.13 5.19
C SER A 162 -13.68 18.14 4.20
N MET A 163 -12.77 17.28 4.66
CA MET A 163 -12.03 16.36 3.82
C MET A 163 -12.71 14.98 3.73
N PRO A 164 -12.54 14.25 2.62
CA PRO A 164 -13.13 12.93 2.44
C PRO A 164 -12.29 11.86 3.16
N VAL A 165 -12.25 11.96 4.49
CA VAL A 165 -11.56 11.02 5.38
C VAL A 165 -12.31 9.68 5.40
N ILE A 166 -11.60 8.59 5.15
CA ILE A 166 -12.15 7.23 5.20
C ILE A 166 -11.58 6.38 6.35
N GLY A 167 -10.46 6.81 6.94
CA GLY A 167 -9.84 6.10 8.04
C GLY A 167 -8.70 6.85 8.71
N ILE A 168 -8.09 6.21 9.70
CA ILE A 168 -7.00 6.73 10.51
C ILE A 168 -5.80 5.80 10.41
N VAL A 169 -4.61 6.34 10.14
CA VAL A 169 -3.36 5.56 10.11
C VAL A 169 -3.04 5.07 11.51
N PHE A 170 -3.02 3.75 11.74
CA PHE A 170 -2.70 3.18 13.06
C PHE A 170 -1.30 2.58 13.15
N CYS A 171 -0.69 2.24 12.01
CA CYS A 171 0.64 1.67 11.95
C CYS A 171 1.37 2.20 10.71
N THR A 172 2.65 2.57 10.85
CA THR A 172 3.54 2.95 9.75
C THR A 172 4.80 2.08 9.71
N ASP A 173 4.87 1.04 10.55
CA ASP A 173 5.94 0.07 10.56
C ASP A 173 5.60 -1.07 9.60
N ALA A 174 6.21 -1.08 8.41
CA ALA A 174 6.00 -2.11 7.41
C ALA A 174 6.36 -3.54 7.89
N SER A 175 7.15 -3.69 8.96
CA SER A 175 7.41 -5.01 9.57
C SER A 175 6.20 -5.60 10.28
N ARG A 176 5.20 -4.75 10.61
CA ARG A 176 3.92 -5.11 11.19
C ARG A 176 2.79 -5.31 10.17
N MET A 177 3.12 -5.35 8.88
CA MET A 177 2.19 -5.74 7.81
C MET A 177 2.41 -7.20 7.43
N GLY A 178 1.34 -7.93 7.13
CA GLY A 178 1.41 -9.31 6.64
C GLY A 178 1.93 -9.39 5.21
N GLU A 179 2.61 -10.48 4.86
CA GLU A 179 3.25 -10.63 3.54
C GLU A 179 2.25 -10.55 2.37
N ALA A 180 1.05 -11.12 2.52
CA ALA A 180 0.02 -11.08 1.47
C ALA A 180 -0.45 -9.64 1.16
N GLU A 181 -0.43 -8.75 2.16
CA GLU A 181 -0.75 -7.33 1.96
C GLU A 181 0.34 -6.64 1.15
N LYS A 182 1.60 -6.89 1.52
CA LYS A 182 2.77 -6.33 0.82
C LYS A 182 2.80 -6.80 -0.63
N GLU A 183 2.51 -8.06 -0.89
CA GLU A 183 2.40 -8.62 -2.23
C GLU A 183 1.26 -7.96 -3.03
N ALA A 184 0.09 -7.81 -2.43
CA ALA A 184 -1.04 -7.13 -3.07
C ALA A 184 -0.74 -5.66 -3.43
N LEU A 185 -0.06 -4.95 -2.53
CA LEU A 185 0.39 -3.57 -2.75
C LEU A 185 1.43 -3.48 -3.85
N LYS A 186 2.39 -4.41 -3.88
CA LYS A 186 3.41 -4.48 -4.93
C LYS A 186 2.80 -4.70 -6.32
N LEU A 187 1.80 -5.58 -6.42
CA LEU A 187 1.05 -5.79 -7.68
C LEU A 187 0.33 -4.52 -8.17
N LYS A 188 0.09 -3.56 -7.27
CA LYS A 188 -0.52 -2.25 -7.55
C LYS A 188 0.52 -1.14 -7.76
N GLY A 189 1.81 -1.47 -7.82
CA GLY A 189 2.91 -0.52 -8.02
C GLY A 189 3.41 0.16 -6.75
N VAL A 190 2.97 -0.29 -5.57
CA VAL A 190 3.47 0.20 -4.28
C VAL A 190 4.63 -0.69 -3.84
N GLU A 191 5.84 -0.33 -4.25
CA GLU A 191 7.06 -1.12 -3.97
C GLU A 191 7.45 -1.12 -2.48
N GLN A 192 7.08 -0.06 -1.75
CA GLN A 192 7.31 0.06 -0.31
C GLN A 192 5.97 0.35 0.37
N PRO A 193 5.41 -0.63 1.10
CA PRO A 193 4.22 -0.42 1.91
C PRO A 193 4.44 0.68 2.94
N ASN A 194 3.46 1.57 3.06
CA ASN A 194 3.52 2.78 3.89
C ASN A 194 2.92 2.55 5.29
N GLY A 195 1.96 1.63 5.40
CA GLY A 195 1.36 1.30 6.69
C GLY A 195 -0.03 0.69 6.60
N LEU A 196 -0.77 0.81 7.71
CA LEU A 196 -2.12 0.31 7.88
C LEU A 196 -3.07 1.41 8.37
N VAL A 197 -4.31 1.34 7.89
CA VAL A 197 -5.39 2.29 8.19
C VAL A 197 -6.56 1.55 8.80
N MET A 198 -7.12 2.11 9.85
CA MET A 198 -8.35 1.68 10.50
C MET A 198 -9.51 2.45 9.88
N SER A 199 -10.59 1.78 9.48
CA SER A 199 -11.77 2.46 8.95
C SER A 199 -12.38 3.40 9.99
N ALA A 200 -12.83 4.57 9.56
CA ALA A 200 -13.51 5.52 10.45
C ALA A 200 -14.91 5.02 10.88
N ARG A 201 -15.49 4.12 10.08
CA ARG A 201 -16.81 3.53 10.25
C ARG A 201 -16.73 2.04 10.57
N GLN A 202 -17.66 1.60 11.39
CA GLN A 202 -17.90 0.21 11.76
C GLN A 202 -19.15 -0.32 11.04
N ALA A 203 -19.42 -1.62 11.17
CA ALA A 203 -20.73 -2.16 10.81
C ALA A 203 -21.83 -1.45 11.61
N PRO A 204 -22.98 -1.15 10.99
CA PRO A 204 -24.06 -0.41 11.65
C PRO A 204 -24.66 -1.18 12.84
N GLU A 205 -24.49 -2.49 12.84
CA GLU A 205 -24.95 -3.38 13.90
C GLU A 205 -23.99 -4.59 14.02
N PRO A 206 -23.92 -5.23 15.20
CA PRO A 206 -23.12 -6.43 15.39
C PRO A 206 -23.46 -7.56 14.40
N LEU A 207 -22.46 -8.34 13.97
CA LEU A 207 -22.59 -9.40 12.98
C LEU A 207 -22.02 -10.73 13.50
N ARG A 208 -22.51 -11.85 12.95
CA ARG A 208 -21.97 -13.19 13.24
C ARG A 208 -20.78 -13.50 12.37
N TRP A 209 -19.79 -14.18 12.94
CA TRP A 209 -18.59 -14.55 12.21
C TRP A 209 -18.87 -15.66 11.20
N TYR A 210 -19.50 -16.75 11.66
CA TYR A 210 -19.97 -17.86 10.82
C TYR A 210 -21.17 -18.57 11.46
N PHE A 211 -22.25 -18.78 10.70
CA PHE A 211 -23.41 -19.54 11.17
C PHE A 211 -24.31 -20.04 10.03
N ILE A 212 -24.70 -21.31 10.10
CA ILE A 212 -25.71 -21.95 9.24
C ILE A 212 -27.02 -22.03 10.04
N GLU A 213 -28.00 -21.20 9.66
CA GLU A 213 -29.28 -21.12 10.39
C GLU A 213 -30.11 -22.41 10.32
N SER A 214 -30.07 -23.12 9.18
CA SER A 214 -30.89 -24.31 8.95
C SER A 214 -30.55 -25.45 9.91
N ASP A 215 -29.27 -25.61 10.20
CA ASP A 215 -28.74 -26.74 10.95
C ASP A 215 -28.25 -26.34 12.35
N PHE A 216 -28.38 -25.06 12.69
CA PHE A 216 -27.83 -24.47 13.92
C PHE A 216 -26.33 -24.80 14.08
N ASP A 217 -25.59 -24.71 12.97
CA ASP A 217 -24.18 -25.07 12.91
C ASP A 217 -23.30 -23.81 12.81
N PHE A 218 -22.26 -23.76 13.63
CA PHE A 218 -21.25 -22.72 13.64
C PHE A 218 -19.84 -23.30 13.65
N SER A 219 -19.72 -24.58 13.30
CA SER A 219 -18.46 -25.31 13.27
C SER A 219 -18.01 -25.52 11.84
N LEU A 220 -16.94 -24.85 11.44
CA LEU A 220 -16.25 -25.08 10.18
C LEU A 220 -14.75 -24.93 10.41
N ASN A 221 -13.94 -25.85 9.87
CA ASN A 221 -12.50 -25.85 10.11
C ASN A 221 -11.77 -24.99 9.06
N GLU A 222 -11.29 -23.80 9.46
CA GLU A 222 -10.54 -22.93 8.55
C GLU A 222 -9.06 -23.30 8.42
N GLU A 223 -8.55 -24.26 9.20
CA GLU A 223 -7.20 -24.82 8.95
C GLU A 223 -7.13 -25.46 7.55
N GLU A 224 -8.25 -25.99 7.04
CA GLU A 224 -8.38 -26.54 5.69
C GLU A 224 -8.11 -25.52 4.58
N ILE A 225 -8.29 -24.23 4.87
CA ILE A 225 -8.02 -23.11 3.96
C ILE A 225 -6.78 -22.31 4.39
N GLY A 226 -5.94 -22.89 5.25
CA GLY A 226 -4.67 -22.31 5.64
C GLY A 226 -4.74 -21.23 6.72
N MET A 227 -5.85 -21.12 7.44
CA MET A 227 -6.00 -20.24 8.61
C MET A 227 -5.71 -21.04 9.89
N PRO A 228 -4.55 -20.85 10.55
CA PRO A 228 -4.22 -21.60 11.75
C PRO A 228 -5.10 -21.20 12.92
N ASN A 229 -5.39 -22.15 13.81
CA ASN A 229 -5.99 -21.85 15.11
C ASN A 229 -5.00 -21.11 15.99
N ILE A 230 -5.31 -19.86 16.34
CA ILE A 230 -4.50 -19.01 17.22
C ILE A 230 -4.75 -19.44 18.67
N ILE A 231 -4.15 -20.53 19.11
CA ILE A 231 -4.29 -21.03 20.48
C ILE A 231 -3.14 -21.96 20.87
N VAL A 232 -2.65 -21.81 22.10
CA VAL A 232 -1.73 -22.77 22.72
C VAL A 232 -2.33 -23.19 24.05
N TYR A 233 -2.84 -24.42 24.10
CA TYR A 233 -3.50 -24.96 25.29
C TYR A 233 -2.57 -24.97 26.51
N GLY A 234 -3.04 -24.40 27.61
CA GLY A 234 -2.29 -24.32 28.87
C GLY A 234 -1.21 -23.24 28.90
N ASP A 235 -1.05 -22.44 27.84
CA ASP A 235 -0.06 -21.36 27.78
C ASP A 235 -0.65 -20.05 27.19
N PRO A 236 -1.23 -19.20 28.06
CA PRO A 236 -1.74 -17.89 27.65
C PRO A 236 -0.67 -16.94 27.10
N TYR A 237 0.59 -17.09 27.52
CA TYR A 237 1.68 -16.22 27.05
C TYR A 237 2.10 -16.59 25.62
N GLU A 238 2.26 -17.89 25.33
CA GLU A 238 2.50 -18.33 23.95
C GLU A 238 1.29 -18.05 23.05
N THR A 239 0.09 -18.20 23.59
CA THR A 239 -1.13 -17.82 22.87
C THR A 239 -1.14 -16.32 22.53
N TYR A 240 -0.75 -15.45 23.48
CA TYR A 240 -0.55 -14.03 23.21
C TYR A 240 0.50 -13.79 22.14
N ARG A 241 1.68 -14.42 22.21
CA ARG A 241 2.74 -14.25 21.20
C ARG A 241 2.25 -14.66 19.82
N MET A 242 1.52 -15.77 19.72
CA MET A 242 0.91 -16.24 18.48
C MET A 242 -0.10 -15.22 17.94
N ALA A 243 -1.00 -14.72 18.80
CA ALA A 243 -1.99 -13.72 18.44
C ALA A 243 -1.35 -12.39 18.02
N ASN A 244 -0.32 -11.93 18.73
CA ASN A 244 0.38 -10.68 18.44
C ASN A 244 1.21 -10.74 17.15
N ASN A 245 1.74 -11.92 16.82
CA ASN A 245 2.45 -12.16 15.57
C ASN A 245 1.52 -12.49 14.40
N ASP A 246 0.22 -12.70 14.65
CA ASP A 246 -0.74 -12.95 13.59
C ASP A 246 -1.13 -11.63 12.89
N LEU A 247 -0.52 -11.40 11.73
CA LEU A 247 -0.68 -10.22 10.88
C LEU A 247 -1.43 -10.54 9.58
N ASN A 248 -2.15 -11.66 9.53
CA ASN A 248 -2.63 -12.24 8.28
C ASN A 248 -4.07 -11.85 7.92
N GLY A 249 -4.60 -10.75 8.44
CA GLY A 249 -6.01 -10.38 8.23
C GLY A 249 -6.43 -10.36 6.76
N TYR A 250 -5.60 -9.75 5.89
CA TYR A 250 -5.85 -9.73 4.46
C TYR A 250 -5.79 -11.13 3.84
N ARG A 251 -4.80 -11.95 4.21
CA ARG A 251 -4.67 -13.32 3.71
C ARG A 251 -5.89 -14.17 4.07
N TYR A 252 -6.38 -14.06 5.31
CA TYR A 252 -7.57 -14.78 5.77
C TYR A 252 -8.81 -14.33 5.02
N TYR A 253 -8.95 -13.02 4.81
CA TYR A 253 -10.02 -12.46 4.01
C TYR A 253 -10.05 -13.04 2.59
N GLN A 254 -8.90 -13.04 1.88
CA GLN A 254 -8.80 -13.65 0.56
C GLN A 254 -9.08 -15.16 0.58
N SER A 255 -8.57 -15.88 1.58
CA SER A 255 -8.77 -17.33 1.70
C SER A 255 -10.25 -17.71 1.82
N ILE A 256 -11.03 -16.96 2.60
CA ILE A 256 -12.48 -17.17 2.70
C ILE A 256 -13.17 -16.85 1.37
N LYS A 257 -12.83 -15.71 0.74
CA LYS A 257 -13.44 -15.32 -0.54
C LYS A 257 -13.18 -16.34 -1.66
N GLU A 258 -12.00 -16.93 -1.70
CA GLU A 258 -11.62 -17.85 -2.76
C GLU A 258 -12.05 -19.30 -2.46
N LEU A 259 -11.81 -19.76 -1.24
CA LEU A 259 -11.90 -21.18 -0.87
C LEU A 259 -13.20 -21.53 -0.12
N ARG A 260 -13.93 -20.54 0.41
CA ARG A 260 -15.26 -20.68 1.05
C ARG A 260 -16.34 -19.87 0.35
N LYS A 261 -16.19 -19.68 -0.97
CA LYS A 261 -17.09 -18.85 -1.78
C LYS A 261 -18.54 -19.33 -1.76
N ASP A 262 -18.78 -20.63 -1.62
CA ASP A 262 -20.13 -21.20 -1.61
C ASP A 262 -20.82 -20.91 -0.27
N GLU A 263 -20.10 -21.04 0.85
CA GLU A 263 -20.57 -20.67 2.19
C GLU A 263 -20.76 -19.16 2.33
N LEU A 264 -19.86 -18.36 1.71
CA LEU A 264 -19.98 -16.91 1.65
C LEU A 264 -21.23 -16.51 0.85
N ALA A 265 -21.44 -17.10 -0.34
CA ALA A 265 -22.63 -16.84 -1.16
C ALA A 265 -23.94 -17.30 -0.49
N ALA A 266 -23.88 -18.31 0.38
CA ALA A 266 -24.99 -18.75 1.20
C ALA A 266 -25.28 -17.82 2.40
N GLY A 267 -24.44 -16.80 2.64
CA GLY A 267 -24.60 -15.82 3.72
C GLY A 267 -24.13 -16.31 5.09
N TYR A 268 -23.38 -17.42 5.15
CA TYR A 268 -22.96 -17.99 6.43
C TYR A 268 -21.86 -17.15 7.10
N TYR A 269 -20.99 -16.50 6.31
CA TYR A 269 -19.96 -15.58 6.77
C TYR A 269 -20.44 -14.12 6.74
N GLN A 270 -21.29 -13.70 7.69
CA GLN A 270 -21.90 -12.36 7.67
C GLN A 270 -20.86 -11.24 7.77
N VAL A 271 -19.88 -11.38 8.67
CA VAL A 271 -18.79 -10.41 8.83
C VAL A 271 -18.07 -10.17 7.49
N PHE A 272 -17.71 -11.24 6.76
CA PHE A 272 -16.96 -11.15 5.50
C PHE A 272 -17.82 -10.61 4.36
N SER A 273 -19.11 -10.96 4.34
CA SER A 273 -20.07 -10.39 3.38
C SER A 273 -20.19 -8.87 3.57
N TRP A 274 -20.23 -8.42 4.83
CA TRP A 274 -20.27 -7.00 5.14
C TRP A 274 -19.00 -6.26 4.75
N VAL A 275 -17.81 -6.87 4.82
CA VAL A 275 -16.58 -6.22 4.32
C VAL A 275 -16.67 -5.92 2.82
N ASP A 276 -17.23 -6.83 2.02
CA ASP A 276 -17.46 -6.60 0.59
C ASP A 276 -18.51 -5.48 0.34
N GLU A 277 -19.56 -5.42 1.17
CA GLU A 277 -20.51 -4.30 1.13
C GLU A 277 -19.85 -2.98 1.56
N PHE A 278 -18.97 -3.03 2.55
CA PHE A 278 -18.26 -1.86 3.07
C PHE A 278 -17.37 -1.22 2.02
N GLU A 279 -16.70 -2.01 1.18
CA GLU A 279 -15.93 -1.51 0.02
C GLU A 279 -16.83 -0.73 -0.96
N THR A 280 -18.11 -1.08 -1.09
CA THR A 280 -19.05 -0.32 -1.93
C THR A 280 -19.50 0.99 -1.24
N LEU A 281 -19.66 0.96 0.08
CA LEU A 281 -20.10 2.12 0.87
C LEU A 281 -18.98 3.15 1.10
N VAL A 282 -17.75 2.67 1.25
CA VAL A 282 -16.55 3.45 1.50
C VAL A 282 -15.42 2.89 0.61
N PRO A 283 -15.38 3.26 -0.68
CA PRO A 283 -14.38 2.75 -1.60
C PRO A 283 -12.96 3.07 -1.12
N SER A 284 -12.12 2.04 -1.13
CA SER A 284 -10.70 2.19 -0.85
C SER A 284 -9.95 2.73 -2.09
N PRO A 285 -8.83 3.45 -1.90
CA PRO A 285 -8.01 3.90 -3.01
C PRO A 285 -7.44 2.71 -3.81
N GLU A 286 -7.31 2.87 -5.13
CA GLU A 286 -6.74 1.83 -6.01
C GLU A 286 -5.34 1.37 -5.59
N ILE A 287 -4.58 2.26 -4.93
CA ILE A 287 -3.22 2.04 -4.40
C ILE A 287 -3.20 1.35 -3.01
N SER A 288 -4.34 0.92 -2.48
CA SER A 288 -4.44 0.22 -1.20
C SER A 288 -4.70 -1.28 -1.39
N THR A 289 -4.75 -2.08 -0.32
CA THR A 289 -5.16 -3.49 -0.39
C THR A 289 -6.65 -3.71 -0.68
N GLY A 290 -7.49 -2.68 -0.52
CA GLY A 290 -8.91 -2.89 -0.22
C GLY A 290 -9.16 -3.14 1.25
N TRP A 291 -10.39 -2.95 1.71
CA TRP A 291 -10.78 -3.26 3.08
C TRP A 291 -10.77 -4.77 3.36
N TYR A 292 -10.33 -5.14 4.55
CA TYR A 292 -10.38 -6.52 5.06
C TYR A 292 -10.57 -6.55 6.58
N LEU A 293 -10.96 -7.72 7.11
CA LEU A 293 -11.13 -7.92 8.55
C LEU A 293 -9.76 -8.11 9.25
N PRO A 294 -9.36 -7.24 10.21
CA PRO A 294 -8.06 -7.34 10.87
C PRO A 294 -7.90 -8.65 11.67
N SER A 295 -6.67 -9.17 11.68
CA SER A 295 -6.25 -10.24 12.59
C SER A 295 -6.00 -9.70 14.01
N ASN A 296 -5.75 -10.59 14.98
CA ASN A 296 -5.45 -10.16 16.36
C ASN A 296 -4.26 -9.20 16.46
N GLY A 297 -3.15 -9.48 15.77
CA GLY A 297 -1.95 -8.66 15.81
C GLY A 297 -2.21 -7.24 15.30
N GLN A 298 -3.04 -7.11 14.26
CA GLN A 298 -3.43 -5.81 13.70
C GLN A 298 -4.37 -5.04 14.65
N TRP A 299 -5.26 -5.74 15.36
CA TRP A 299 -6.04 -5.13 16.44
C TRP A 299 -5.17 -4.64 17.61
N PHE A 300 -4.15 -5.39 18.01
CA PHE A 300 -3.21 -4.91 19.02
C PHE A 300 -2.44 -3.68 18.54
N ASP A 301 -2.12 -3.60 17.26
CA ASP A 301 -1.49 -2.41 16.67
C ASP A 301 -2.45 -1.21 16.63
N ILE A 302 -3.75 -1.41 16.40
CA ILE A 302 -4.78 -0.37 16.60
C ILE A 302 -4.77 0.14 18.05
N ILE A 303 -4.73 -0.78 19.03
CA ILE A 303 -4.74 -0.41 20.45
C ILE A 303 -3.47 0.37 20.83
N ARG A 304 -2.30 -0.08 20.38
CA ARG A 304 -1.02 0.64 20.61
C ARG A 304 -1.04 2.01 19.94
N GLY A 305 -1.40 2.03 18.65
CA GLY A 305 -1.26 3.18 17.78
C GLY A 305 -2.28 4.28 18.07
N LEU A 306 -3.55 3.91 18.22
CA LEU A 306 -4.66 4.86 18.31
C LEU A 306 -5.25 4.93 19.73
N ALA A 307 -5.58 3.79 20.33
CA ALA A 307 -6.17 3.78 21.67
C ALA A 307 -5.15 4.10 22.79
N LYS A 308 -3.85 4.09 22.45
CA LYS A 308 -2.71 4.33 23.34
C LYS A 308 -2.59 3.33 24.50
N GLY A 309 -3.11 2.11 24.31
CA GLY A 309 -3.04 1.04 25.29
C GLY A 309 -1.72 0.26 25.24
N ASN A 310 -1.13 -0.01 26.40
CA ASN A 310 0.08 -0.83 26.54
C ASN A 310 -0.28 -2.32 26.64
N VAL A 311 -0.48 -2.96 25.47
CA VAL A 311 -0.81 -4.38 25.33
C VAL A 311 0.42 -5.28 25.15
N GLU A 312 1.49 -4.98 25.90
CA GLU A 312 2.72 -5.77 25.89
C GLU A 312 2.65 -6.96 26.83
N GLU A 313 3.43 -8.01 26.53
CA GLU A 313 3.50 -9.24 27.32
C GLU A 313 3.83 -8.98 28.80
N SER A 314 4.67 -7.99 29.08
CA SER A 314 5.10 -7.64 30.44
C SER A 314 3.93 -7.20 31.35
N ASN A 315 2.81 -6.77 30.76
CA ASN A 315 1.62 -6.34 31.46
C ASN A 315 0.44 -7.31 31.29
N LEU A 316 0.68 -8.44 30.62
CA LEU A 316 -0.34 -9.45 30.35
C LEU A 316 -0.78 -10.13 31.65
N VAL A 317 -2.09 -10.24 31.83
CA VAL A 317 -2.70 -11.06 32.87
C VAL A 317 -3.38 -12.25 32.21
N LYS A 318 -3.13 -13.44 32.75
CA LYS A 318 -3.78 -14.68 32.28
C LYS A 318 -5.22 -14.76 32.77
N GLU A 319 -6.09 -15.27 31.92
CA GLU A 319 -7.46 -15.67 32.23
C GLU A 319 -7.64 -17.14 31.87
N GLY A 320 -7.83 -17.99 32.87
CA GLY A 320 -7.90 -19.44 32.63
C GLY A 320 -6.60 -20.02 32.05
N GLU A 321 -6.75 -20.97 31.12
CA GLU A 321 -5.64 -21.75 30.56
C GLU A 321 -5.17 -21.28 29.17
N GLU A 322 -5.98 -20.52 28.43
CA GLU A 322 -5.64 -20.10 27.05
C GLU A 322 -5.86 -18.63 26.75
N ASP A 323 -6.53 -17.90 27.63
CA ASP A 323 -7.00 -16.54 27.39
C ASP A 323 -6.23 -15.52 28.23
N PHE A 324 -6.28 -14.26 27.81
CA PHE A 324 -5.48 -13.21 28.42
C PHE A 324 -6.10 -11.81 28.24
N TYR A 325 -5.72 -10.92 29.14
CA TYR A 325 -6.18 -9.54 29.17
C TYR A 325 -5.14 -8.59 29.76
N TRP A 326 -5.46 -7.31 29.69
CA TRP A 326 -4.74 -6.19 30.29
C TRP A 326 -5.72 -5.30 31.05
N MET A 327 -5.22 -4.59 32.05
CA MET A 327 -5.97 -3.63 32.86
C MET A 327 -5.17 -2.36 33.08
N ASN A 328 -5.84 -1.29 33.52
CA ASN A 328 -5.23 0.00 33.85
C ASN A 328 -4.56 0.68 32.65
N LEU A 329 -5.11 0.50 31.44
CA LEU A 329 -4.58 1.06 30.20
C LEU A 329 -5.06 2.50 29.89
N GLY A 330 -5.88 3.09 30.77
CA GLY A 330 -6.46 4.43 30.56
C GLY A 330 -7.74 4.39 29.70
N PRO A 331 -8.23 5.55 29.24
CA PRO A 331 -9.53 5.66 28.60
C PRO A 331 -9.46 5.34 27.09
N LEU A 332 -9.44 4.05 26.76
CA LEU A 332 -9.14 3.56 25.41
C LEU A 332 -10.16 4.01 24.36
N SER A 333 -11.46 3.85 24.65
CA SER A 333 -12.54 4.23 23.74
C SER A 333 -12.59 5.75 23.56
N SER A 334 -12.36 6.51 24.64
CA SER A 334 -12.26 7.96 24.56
C SER A 334 -11.09 8.42 23.70
N ASN A 335 -9.91 7.79 23.80
CA ASN A 335 -8.76 8.10 22.95
C ASN A 335 -9.08 7.87 21.45
N MET A 336 -9.82 6.81 21.12
CA MET A 336 -10.30 6.56 19.76
C MET A 336 -11.27 7.66 19.29
N ASN A 337 -12.23 8.00 20.14
CA ASN A 337 -13.23 9.01 19.83
C ASN A 337 -12.66 10.43 19.69
N ASP A 338 -11.60 10.76 20.44
CA ASP A 338 -10.91 12.06 20.34
C ASP A 338 -10.34 12.25 18.93
N ILE A 339 -9.72 11.22 18.35
CA ILE A 339 -9.17 11.24 16.99
C ILE A 339 -10.28 11.35 15.94
N LEU A 340 -11.41 10.68 16.16
CA LEU A 340 -12.58 10.70 15.28
C LEU A 340 -13.48 11.94 15.50
N SER A 341 -13.23 12.73 16.55
CA SER A 341 -14.10 13.84 16.94
C SER A 341 -14.30 14.89 15.83
N PRO A 342 -13.31 15.19 14.96
CA PRO A 342 -13.51 16.15 13.88
C PRO A 342 -14.44 15.65 12.76
N LEU A 343 -14.61 14.33 12.61
CA LEU A 343 -15.43 13.77 11.55
C LEU A 343 -16.93 13.90 11.89
N SER A 344 -17.74 14.12 10.87
CA SER A 344 -19.19 14.15 11.01
C SER A 344 -19.76 12.77 11.36
N SER A 345 -20.93 12.74 12.00
CA SER A 345 -21.55 11.51 12.52
C SER A 345 -21.83 10.46 11.44
N GLU A 346 -22.10 10.88 10.21
CA GLU A 346 -22.33 10.00 9.06
C GLU A 346 -21.05 9.35 8.53
N ASN A 347 -19.88 9.91 8.87
CA ASN A 347 -18.57 9.48 8.40
C ASN A 347 -17.74 8.76 9.48
N LYS A 348 -18.32 8.51 10.66
CA LYS A 348 -17.64 7.80 11.75
C LYS A 348 -18.55 6.86 12.53
N SER A 349 -17.95 5.97 13.29
CA SER A 349 -18.63 5.18 14.32
C SER A 349 -17.95 5.42 15.67
N GLU A 350 -18.75 5.68 16.70
CA GLU A 350 -18.26 5.94 18.05
C GLU A 350 -17.87 4.64 18.77
N PHE A 351 -16.85 4.73 19.62
CA PHE A 351 -16.45 3.69 20.54
C PHE A 351 -17.14 3.91 21.90
N ILE A 352 -17.85 2.90 22.39
CA ILE A 352 -18.61 3.01 23.65
C ILE A 352 -17.65 2.80 24.83
N GLY A 353 -17.60 3.78 25.74
CA GLY A 353 -16.69 3.75 26.90
C GLY A 353 -16.96 2.64 27.91
N SER A 354 -18.18 2.09 27.96
CA SER A 354 -18.51 0.95 28.83
C SER A 354 -18.00 -0.39 28.30
N GLY A 355 -17.45 -0.43 27.09
CA GLY A 355 -16.90 -1.64 26.48
C GLY A 355 -17.54 -1.99 25.15
N MET A 356 -16.72 -2.41 24.20
CA MET A 356 -17.13 -2.97 22.92
C MET A 356 -16.30 -4.20 22.60
N MET A 357 -16.95 -5.21 22.02
CA MET A 357 -16.30 -6.44 21.53
C MET A 357 -16.26 -6.41 20.00
N PHE A 358 -15.10 -6.71 19.43
CA PHE A 358 -14.86 -6.71 18.00
C PHE A 358 -14.35 -8.06 17.53
N TRP A 359 -14.93 -8.53 16.43
CA TRP A 359 -14.41 -9.72 15.77
C TRP A 359 -13.01 -9.46 15.19
N THR A 360 -12.20 -10.51 15.19
CA THR A 360 -10.97 -10.59 14.41
C THR A 360 -11.13 -11.68 13.34
N SER A 361 -10.24 -11.70 12.35
CA SER A 361 -10.16 -12.81 11.39
C SER A 361 -9.41 -14.04 11.93
N SER A 362 -8.81 -13.94 13.12
CA SER A 362 -8.01 -14.97 13.76
C SER A 362 -8.89 -16.02 14.44
N VAL A 363 -8.97 -17.21 13.85
CA VAL A 363 -9.76 -18.33 14.41
C VAL A 363 -9.07 -18.99 15.60
N ALA A 364 -9.83 -19.61 16.50
CA ALA A 364 -9.30 -20.32 17.67
C ALA A 364 -9.62 -21.83 17.63
N SER A 365 -10.73 -22.20 17.01
CA SER A 365 -11.14 -23.59 16.78
C SER A 365 -12.18 -23.63 15.65
N PRO A 366 -12.62 -24.82 15.18
CA PRO A 366 -13.69 -24.90 14.20
C PRO A 366 -14.97 -24.17 14.62
N SER A 367 -15.27 -24.09 15.92
CA SER A 367 -16.48 -23.45 16.45
C SER A 367 -16.27 -22.05 17.01
N GLU A 368 -15.01 -21.62 17.20
CA GLU A 368 -14.68 -20.39 17.91
C GLU A 368 -13.68 -19.54 17.14
N THR A 369 -13.85 -18.22 17.27
CA THR A 369 -12.90 -17.24 16.74
C THR A 369 -12.50 -16.27 17.85
N ARG A 370 -11.36 -15.61 17.68
CA ARG A 370 -10.91 -14.62 18.65
C ARG A 370 -11.60 -13.28 18.45
N PHE A 371 -11.90 -12.63 19.57
CA PHE A 371 -12.40 -11.27 19.61
C PHE A 371 -11.53 -10.41 20.53
N ILE A 372 -11.60 -9.11 20.33
CA ILE A 372 -10.96 -8.11 21.18
C ILE A 372 -12.04 -7.30 21.88
N SER A 373 -11.91 -7.10 23.19
CA SER A 373 -12.70 -6.10 23.92
C SER A 373 -11.81 -4.94 24.35
N LEU A 374 -12.34 -3.72 24.33
CA LEU A 374 -11.71 -2.55 24.95
C LEU A 374 -12.75 -1.64 25.63
N ASP A 375 -12.37 -1.00 26.73
CA ASP A 375 -13.22 -0.04 27.46
C ASP A 375 -12.43 1.13 28.08
N ASP A 376 -13.14 2.10 28.65
CA ASP A 376 -12.53 3.26 29.31
C ASP A 376 -12.09 3.03 30.77
N ASN A 377 -12.36 1.84 31.34
CA ASN A 377 -11.72 1.40 32.58
C ASN A 377 -10.27 0.92 32.32
N GLY A 378 -9.84 0.93 31.05
CA GLY A 378 -8.54 0.47 30.62
C GLY A 378 -8.43 -1.04 30.60
N PHE A 379 -9.55 -1.74 30.42
CA PHE A 379 -9.58 -3.18 30.21
C PHE A 379 -9.47 -3.49 28.73
N VAL A 380 -8.56 -4.41 28.38
CA VAL A 380 -8.50 -5.03 27.05
C VAL A 380 -8.45 -6.53 27.23
N CYS A 381 -9.25 -7.30 26.50
CA CYS A 381 -9.07 -8.74 26.42
C CYS A 381 -8.94 -9.25 25.00
N CYS A 382 -8.32 -10.41 24.86
CA CYS A 382 -8.33 -11.20 23.64
C CYS A 382 -8.75 -12.62 24.00
N TYR A 383 -10.04 -12.89 23.87
CA TYR A 383 -10.65 -14.18 24.21
C TYR A 383 -11.17 -14.86 22.96
N ARG A 384 -11.54 -16.12 23.09
CA ARG A 384 -12.29 -16.87 22.07
C ARG A 384 -13.78 -16.91 22.40
N TYR A 385 -14.60 -16.92 21.36
CA TYR A 385 -16.05 -17.08 21.52
C TYR A 385 -16.67 -17.76 20.31
N TYR A 386 -17.90 -18.25 20.47
CA TYR A 386 -18.60 -18.99 19.42
C TYR A 386 -18.85 -18.11 18.18
N LYS A 387 -18.59 -18.67 17.00
CA LYS A 387 -18.73 -17.96 15.72
C LYS A 387 -20.16 -17.49 15.41
N MET A 388 -21.17 -18.09 16.07
CA MET A 388 -22.59 -17.74 15.92
C MET A 388 -23.01 -16.45 16.62
N GLU A 389 -22.11 -15.84 17.40
CA GLU A 389 -22.45 -14.72 18.27
C GLU A 389 -22.28 -13.38 17.56
N TYR A 390 -23.00 -12.37 18.05
CA TYR A 390 -23.03 -11.05 17.42
C TYR A 390 -21.99 -10.13 18.07
N MET A 391 -21.02 -9.65 17.30
CA MET A 391 -20.03 -8.66 17.76
C MET A 391 -19.79 -7.55 16.72
N ASN A 392 -19.20 -6.45 17.16
CA ASN A 392 -18.91 -5.32 16.28
C ASN A 392 -17.86 -5.70 15.25
N VAL A 393 -17.89 -5.00 14.11
CA VAL A 393 -16.98 -5.23 13.00
C VAL A 393 -16.39 -3.90 12.56
N LEU A 394 -15.08 -3.91 12.36
CA LEU A 394 -14.31 -2.80 11.85
C LEU A 394 -13.33 -3.34 10.81
N CYS A 395 -13.06 -2.55 9.76
CA CYS A 395 -12.17 -2.93 8.69
C CYS A 395 -10.81 -2.23 8.80
N VAL A 396 -9.80 -2.82 8.20
CA VAL A 396 -8.50 -2.19 7.98
C VAL A 396 -8.10 -2.32 6.51
N LEU A 397 -7.16 -1.49 6.07
CA LEU A 397 -6.50 -1.62 4.78
C LEU A 397 -5.00 -1.37 4.93
N GLY A 398 -4.21 -1.95 4.03
CA GLY A 398 -2.81 -1.58 3.82
C GLY A 398 -2.69 -0.59 2.67
N PHE A 399 -1.69 0.29 2.73
CA PHE A 399 -1.47 1.34 1.74
C PHE A 399 0.00 1.63 1.48
#